data_AF-A0A1F9D3I0-F1
#
_entry.id   AF-A0A1F9D3I0-F1
#
_cell.length_a   1.000
_cell.length_b   1.000
_cell.length_c   1.000
_cell.angle_alpha   90.00
_cell.angle_beta   90.00
_cell.angle_gamma   90.00
#
_symmetry.space_group_name_H-M   'P 1'
#
loop_
_entity.id
_entity.type
_entity.pdbx_description
1 polymer ?
#
loop_
_entity_poly.entity_id
_entity_poly.type
_entity_poly.pdbx_seq_one_letter_code
_entity_poly.pdbx_strand_id
1 'polypeptide(L)'
;MAKEYLVFVEDIKKELLEGREILLTIKDLTPGKRKYENRIVKAIVSSLPDKLPGGDILRVRSWTGVLYPKPWAIKIVEEAGEVVPGIPHGETLLKSQ
;
A
#
# COMPACT_ATOMS: atom_id res chain seq x y z
N MET A 1 -13.31 -15.49 -1.55
CA MET A 1 -13.08 -14.43 -2.57
C MET A 1 -11.74 -13.81 -2.27
N ALA A 2 -10.95 -13.48 -3.29
CA ALA A 2 -9.75 -12.65 -3.11
C ALA A 2 -10.17 -11.28 -2.59
N LYS A 3 -9.44 -10.74 -1.63
CA LYS A 3 -9.67 -9.37 -1.13
C LYS A 3 -9.10 -8.38 -2.14
N GLU A 4 -9.62 -7.16 -2.08
CA GLU A 4 -9.16 -6.06 -2.92
C GLU A 4 -8.77 -4.89 -2.04
N TYR A 5 -7.57 -4.36 -2.27
CA TYR A 5 -7.01 -3.25 -1.52
C TYR A 5 -6.58 -2.13 -2.46
N LEU A 6 -6.45 -0.92 -1.93
CA LEU A 6 -5.96 0.25 -2.62
C LEU A 6 -4.83 0.91 -1.84
N VAL A 7 -3.76 1.28 -2.53
CA VAL A 7 -2.66 2.10 -1.98
C VAL A 7 -2.47 3.36 -2.80
N PHE A 8 -2.04 4.43 -2.14
CA PHE A 8 -1.62 5.67 -2.78
C PHE A 8 -0.10 5.80 -2.65
N VAL A 9 0.56 6.12 -3.76
CA VAL A 9 2.02 6.27 -3.83
C VAL A 9 2.36 7.55 -4.61
N GLU A 10 3.45 8.21 -4.26
CA GLU A 10 4.05 9.28 -5.05
C GLU A 10 4.80 8.70 -6.27
N ASP A 11 5.68 7.73 -6.02
CA ASP A 11 6.47 7.03 -7.03
C ASP A 11 6.39 5.52 -6.80
N ILE A 12 5.64 4.85 -7.68
CA ILE A 12 5.42 3.41 -7.64
C ILE A 12 6.73 2.60 -7.62
N LYS A 13 7.79 3.06 -8.29
CA LYS A 13 9.06 2.32 -8.37
C LYS A 13 9.89 2.45 -7.10
N LYS A 14 9.76 3.59 -6.39
CA LYS A 14 10.50 3.83 -5.16
C LYS A 14 9.80 3.23 -3.94
N GLU A 15 8.47 3.22 -3.95
CA GLU A 15 7.68 2.79 -2.79
C GLU A 15 7.27 1.32 -2.82
N LEU A 16 6.91 0.78 -4.00
CA LEU A 16 6.53 -0.63 -4.12
C LEU A 16 7.72 -1.50 -4.50
N LEU A 17 8.61 -1.72 -3.53
CA LEU A 17 9.77 -2.60 -3.68
C LEU A 17 9.33 -4.07 -3.72
N GLU A 18 9.31 -4.65 -4.92
CA GLU A 18 8.85 -6.02 -5.15
C GLU A 18 9.60 -7.07 -4.33
N GLY A 19 8.87 -8.06 -3.81
CA GLY A 19 9.44 -9.22 -3.12
C GLY A 19 10.07 -8.91 -1.76
N ARG A 20 9.92 -7.69 -1.24
CA ARG A 20 10.39 -7.28 0.09
C ARG A 20 9.21 -6.97 0.98
N GLU A 21 9.40 -7.16 2.29
CA GLU A 21 8.45 -6.66 3.29
C GLU A 21 8.56 -5.15 3.35
N ILE A 22 7.45 -4.49 3.03
CA ILE A 22 7.32 -3.04 3.07
C ILE A 22 6.11 -2.66 3.92
N LEU A 23 6.21 -1.51 4.58
CA LEU A 23 5.13 -0.95 5.36
C LEU A 23 4.25 -0.09 4.44
N LEU A 24 2.95 -0.40 4.35
CA LEU A 24 2.01 0.29 3.49
C LEU A 24 0.76 0.70 4.26
N THR A 25 0.22 1.86 3.93
CA THR A 25 -1.15 2.23 4.29
C THR A 25 -2.07 1.78 3.17
N ILE A 26 -2.91 0.79 3.44
CA ILE A 26 -3.86 0.23 2.48
C ILE A 26 -5.29 0.59 2.86
N LYS A 27 -6.14 0.76 1.86
CA LYS A 27 -7.60 0.90 1.99
C LYS A 27 -8.29 -0.37 1.53
N ASP A 28 -9.12 -0.95 2.38
CA ASP A 28 -9.91 -2.14 2.02
C ASP A 28 -11.03 -1.76 1.04
N LEU A 29 -11.10 -2.43 -0.10
CA LEU A 29 -12.16 -2.28 -1.10
C LEU A 29 -13.09 -3.51 -1.16
N THR A 30 -12.79 -4.54 -0.38
CA THR A 30 -13.57 -5.77 -0.28
C THR A 30 -14.99 -5.43 0.19
N PRO A 31 -16.04 -5.87 -0.53
CA PRO A 31 -17.41 -5.68 -0.11
C PRO A 31 -17.66 -6.27 1.29
N GLY A 32 -18.16 -5.45 2.21
CA GLY A 32 -18.46 -5.87 3.58
C GLY A 32 -18.33 -4.75 4.60
N LYS A 33 -18.37 -5.11 5.89
CA LYS A 33 -18.37 -4.17 7.02
C LYS A 33 -17.13 -3.27 7.08
N ARG A 34 -15.99 -3.73 6.56
CA ARG A 34 -14.69 -3.03 6.62
C ARG A 34 -14.34 -2.30 5.33
N LYS A 35 -15.26 -2.24 4.35
CA LYS A 35 -15.04 -1.52 3.11
C LYS A 35 -14.71 -0.05 3.42
N TYR A 36 -13.65 0.46 2.79
CA TYR A 36 -13.06 1.78 2.95
C TYR A 36 -12.27 2.03 4.25
N GLU A 37 -12.08 1.01 5.08
CA GLU A 37 -11.19 1.11 6.24
C GLU A 37 -9.73 1.21 5.79
N ASN A 38 -8.98 2.13 6.38
CA ASN A 38 -7.53 2.24 6.18
C ASN A 38 -6.81 1.46 7.27
N ARG A 39 -5.75 0.75 6.90
CA ARG A 39 -4.89 0.01 7.82
C ARG A 39 -3.43 0.16 7.43
N ILE A 40 -2.55 0.16 8.41
CA ILE A 40 -1.11 0.09 8.17
C ILE A 40 -0.69 -1.36 8.31
N VAL A 41 -0.07 -1.90 7.26
CA VAL A 41 0.33 -3.31 7.20
C VAL A 41 1.78 -3.42 6.77
N LYS A 42 2.47 -4.44 7.29
CA LYS A 42 3.66 -4.97 6.61
C LYS A 42 3.17 -5.98 5.58
N ALA A 43 3.55 -5.77 4.32
CA ALA A 43 3.14 -6.62 3.24
C ALA A 43 4.26 -6.82 2.21
N ILE A 44 4.17 -7.94 1.49
CA ILE A 44 4.98 -8.19 0.30
C ILE A 44 4.11 -7.90 -0.91
N VAL A 45 4.66 -7.18 -1.88
CA VAL A 45 3.96 -6.82 -3.12
C VAL A 45 4.70 -7.34 -4.35
N SER A 46 3.96 -7.57 -5.44
CA SER A 46 4.55 -7.81 -6.75
C SER A 46 3.69 -7.25 -7.87
N SER A 47 4.34 -6.77 -8.93
CA SER A 47 3.69 -6.33 -10.17
C SER A 47 3.19 -7.49 -11.04
N LEU A 48 3.55 -8.72 -10.67
CA LEU A 48 3.15 -9.96 -11.32
C LEU A 48 2.45 -10.86 -10.30
N PRO A 49 1.12 -11.05 -10.41
CA PRO A 49 0.37 -11.92 -9.51
C PRO A 49 0.94 -13.34 -9.40
N ASP A 50 1.47 -13.88 -10.50
CA ASP A 50 2.06 -15.23 -10.55
C ASP A 50 3.28 -15.39 -9.63
N LYS A 51 3.98 -14.29 -9.32
CA LYS A 51 5.12 -14.30 -8.39
C LYS A 51 4.71 -14.31 -6.92
N LEU A 52 3.43 -14.07 -6.63
CA LEU A 52 2.91 -14.01 -5.26
C LEU A 52 1.66 -14.91 -5.12
N PRO A 53 1.83 -16.24 -5.11
CA PRO A 53 0.71 -17.17 -5.03
C PRO A 53 -0.08 -16.98 -3.74
N GLY A 54 -1.40 -16.89 -3.86
CA GLY A 54 -2.31 -16.60 -2.75
C GLY A 54 -2.32 -15.12 -2.32
N GLY A 55 -1.71 -14.22 -3.09
CA GLY A 55 -1.83 -12.78 -2.90
C GLY A 55 -3.22 -12.26 -3.28
N ASP A 56 -3.66 -11.25 -2.54
CA ASP A 56 -4.86 -10.47 -2.80
C ASP A 56 -4.59 -9.38 -3.86
N ILE A 57 -5.64 -8.72 -4.35
CA ILE A 57 -5.54 -7.69 -5.38
C ILE A 57 -5.13 -6.36 -4.75
N LEU A 58 -4.11 -5.71 -5.29
CA LEU A 58 -3.68 -4.36 -4.91
C LEU A 58 -3.87 -3.39 -6.08
N ARG A 59 -4.79 -2.46 -5.94
CA ARG A 59 -4.92 -1.29 -6.80
C ARG A 59 -3.91 -0.24 -6.34
N VAL A 60 -3.24 0.40 -7.30
CA VAL A 60 -2.28 1.46 -7.02
C VAL A 60 -2.78 2.74 -7.64
N ARG A 61 -2.81 3.83 -6.87
CA ARG A 61 -3.06 5.18 -7.36
C ARG A 61 -1.87 6.08 -7.08
N SER A 62 -1.63 7.06 -7.95
CA SER A 62 -0.75 8.17 -7.62
C SER A 62 -1.34 9.00 -6.48
N TRP A 63 -0.53 9.82 -5.82
CA TRP A 63 -1.02 10.79 -4.83
C TRP A 63 -2.10 11.71 -5.42
N THR A 64 -1.95 12.10 -6.68
CA THR A 64 -2.93 12.90 -7.44
C THR A 64 -4.18 12.11 -7.85
N GLY A 65 -4.26 10.82 -7.52
CA GLY A 65 -5.45 9.98 -7.72
C GLY A 65 -5.49 9.22 -9.04
N VAL A 66 -4.46 9.30 -9.89
CA VAL A 66 -4.39 8.56 -11.17
C VAL A 66 -4.26 7.07 -10.89
N LEU A 67 -5.18 6.27 -11.44
CA LEU A 67 -5.16 4.81 -11.29
C LEU A 67 -4.15 4.18 -12.25
N TYR A 68 -3.22 3.39 -11.72
CA TYR A 68 -2.33 2.60 -12.55
C TYR A 68 -3.11 1.45 -13.22
N PRO A 69 -2.87 1.18 -14.52
CA PRO A 69 -3.72 0.29 -15.30
C PRO A 69 -3.61 -1.18 -14.86
N LYS A 70 -2.42 -1.61 -14.43
CA LYS A 70 -2.17 -2.99 -14.03
C LYS A 70 -2.28 -3.13 -12.50
N PRO A 71 -3.15 -4.01 -11.99
CA PRO A 71 -3.18 -4.31 -10.56
C PRO A 71 -1.91 -5.06 -10.16
N TRP A 72 -1.50 -4.83 -8.92
CA TRP A 72 -0.44 -5.55 -8.24
C TRP A 72 -1.05 -6.67 -7.38
N ALA A 73 -0.22 -7.59 -6.93
CA ALA A 73 -0.57 -8.53 -5.88
C ALA A 73 0.01 -8.08 -4.55
N ILE A 74 -0.73 -8.33 -3.47
CA ILE A 74 -0.31 -8.04 -2.09
C ILE A 74 -0.52 -9.25 -1.20
N LYS A 75 0.45 -9.52 -0.33
CA LYS A 75 0.34 -10.51 0.74
C LYS A 75 0.66 -9.80 2.06
N ILE A 76 -0.37 -9.63 2.89
CA ILE A 76 -0.23 -9.01 4.20
C ILE A 76 0.47 -10.02 5.13
N VAL A 77 1.58 -9.59 5.73
CA VAL A 77 2.36 -10.38 6.68
C VAL A 77 1.92 -10.05 8.11
N GLU A 78 1.73 -8.76 8.41
CA GLU A 78 1.40 -8.28 9.76
C GLU A 78 0.59 -6.98 9.69
N GLU A 79 -0.33 -6.75 10.63
CA GLU A 79 -0.94 -5.44 10.85
C GLU A 79 -0.06 -4.63 11.81
N ALA A 80 0.45 -3.48 11.35
CA ALA A 80 1.44 -2.69 12.09
C ALA A 80 0.83 -1.72 13.12
N GLY A 81 -0.48 -1.77 13.33
CA GLY A 81 -1.23 -0.89 14.24
C GLY A 81 -1.81 0.37 13.58
N GLU A 82 -2.44 1.23 14.38
CA GLU A 82 -3.12 2.46 13.92
C GLU A 82 -2.18 3.64 13.67
N VAL A 83 -1.02 3.66 14.35
CA VAL A 83 -0.09 4.78 14.32
C VAL A 83 1.32 4.26 14.09
N VAL A 84 1.94 4.68 13.00
CA VAL A 84 3.37 4.51 12.79
C VAL A 84 4.01 5.89 12.84
N PRO A 85 5.14 6.07 13.56
CA PRO A 85 5.91 7.30 13.54
C PRO A 85 6.33 7.62 12.10
N GLY A 86 5.68 8.62 11.50
CA GLY A 86 6.05 9.13 10.18
C GLY A 86 7.19 10.13 10.29
N ILE A 87 7.98 10.23 9.23
CA ILE A 87 8.84 11.40 9.03
C ILE A 87 7.97 12.45 8.33
N PRO A 88 7.77 13.64 8.90
CA PRO A 88 7.05 14.72 8.22
C PRO A 88 7.66 14.99 6.85
N HIS A 89 6.83 15.26 5.85
CA HIS A 89 7.33 15.67 4.53
C HIS A 89 8.25 16.88 4.71
N GLY A 90 9.46 16.78 4.18
CA GLY A 90 10.60 17.64 4.50
C GLY A 90 10.39 19.14 4.27
N GLU A 91 9.30 19.54 3.61
CA GLU A 91 8.92 20.95 3.42
C GLU A 91 8.30 21.59 4.68
N THR A 92 7.73 20.80 5.61
CA THR A 92 7.03 21.36 6.78
C THR A 92 7.98 21.73 7.93
N LEU A 93 9.15 21.09 8.00
CA LEU A 93 10.15 21.33 9.03
C LEU A 93 11.44 21.82 8.37
N LEU A 94 11.42 23.03 7.80
CA LEU A 94 12.64 23.81 7.62
C LEU A 94 13.31 23.86 8.99
N LYS A 95 14.44 23.14 9.13
CA LYS A 95 15.33 23.28 10.28
C LYS A 95 15.69 24.75 10.36
N SER A 96 15.11 25.45 11.33
CA SER A 96 15.59 26.77 11.74
C SER A 96 17.09 26.63 11.99
N GLN A 97 17.89 27.22 11.09
CA GLN A 97 19.34 27.34 11.22
C GLN A 97 19.70 28.12 12.48
#